data_AF-A0A1B7T977-F1
#
_entry.id   AF-A0A1B7T977-F1
#
_cell.length_a   1.000
_cell.length_b   1.000
_cell.length_c   1.000
_cell.angle_alpha   90.00
_cell.angle_beta   90.00
_cell.angle_gamma   90.00
#
_symmetry.space_group_name_H-M   'P 1'
#
loop_
_entity.id
_entity.type
_entity.pdbx_description
1 polymer ?
#
loop_
_entity_poly.entity_id
_entity_poly.type
_entity_poly.pdbx_seq_one_letter_code
_entity_poly.pdbx_strand_id
1 'polypeptide(L)'
;MRTDYGTLDELLAEIGLPSTKATGLYDENTKPPYSYAAMIALSIMVSGMGQLTLSQIYQWISSHFPFYKLGDSGWQNSIRHNLSLNSAFFKGGKSSD
;
A
#
# COMPACT_ATOMS: atom_id res chain seq x y z
N MET A 1 0.50 16.30 -11.04
CA MET A 1 0.65 15.34 -12.16
C MET A 1 -0.16 14.12 -11.81
N ARG A 2 -1.17 13.81 -12.65
CA ARG A 2 -2.04 12.64 -12.52
C ARG A 2 -1.23 11.44 -13.04
N THR A 3 -1.15 10.36 -12.26
CA THR A 3 -0.67 9.07 -12.76
C THR A 3 -1.69 8.48 -13.73
N ASP A 4 -1.26 7.61 -14.63
CA ASP A 4 -2.14 6.97 -15.63
C ASP A 4 -3.22 6.08 -14.98
N TYR A 5 -2.98 5.66 -13.73
CA TYR A 5 -3.98 5.09 -12.82
C TYR A 5 -4.59 6.22 -11.99
N GLY A 6 -5.90 6.50 -12.11
CA GLY A 6 -6.53 7.60 -11.38
C GLY A 6 -6.73 7.32 -9.88
N THR A 7 -7.93 7.02 -9.42
CA THR A 7 -8.19 6.74 -7.98
C THR A 7 -7.85 5.29 -7.59
N LEU A 8 -7.63 4.99 -6.30
CA LEU A 8 -7.42 3.60 -5.84
C LEU A 8 -8.59 2.68 -6.28
N ASP A 9 -9.81 3.20 -6.31
CA ASP A 9 -10.98 2.46 -6.80
C ASP A 9 -10.88 2.07 -8.27
N GLU A 10 -10.33 2.95 -9.12
CA GLU A 10 -10.14 2.65 -10.54
C GLU A 10 -9.07 1.57 -10.73
N LEU A 11 -7.95 1.66 -10.00
CA LEU A 11 -6.92 0.63 -10.03
C LEU A 11 -7.48 -0.72 -9.56
N LEU A 12 -8.24 -0.75 -8.46
CA LEU A 12 -8.85 -1.97 -7.95
C LEU A 12 -9.81 -2.60 -8.96
N ALA A 13 -10.63 -1.78 -9.63
CA ALA A 13 -11.54 -2.23 -10.67
C ALA A 13 -10.79 -2.82 -11.88
N GLU A 14 -9.68 -2.20 -12.30
CA GLU A 14 -8.87 -2.66 -13.42
C GLU A 14 -8.19 -4.01 -13.15
N ILE A 15 -7.68 -4.23 -11.94
CA ILE A 15 -7.04 -5.49 -11.54
C ILE A 15 -8.03 -6.56 -11.06
N GLY A 16 -9.35 -6.32 -11.20
CA GLY A 16 -10.40 -7.25 -10.84
C GLY A 16 -10.54 -7.51 -9.33
N LEU A 17 -10.08 -6.58 -8.49
CA LEU A 17 -10.24 -6.63 -7.05
C LEU A 17 -11.49 -5.86 -6.60
N PRO A 18 -12.13 -6.26 -5.50
CA PRO A 18 -13.31 -5.57 -5.02
C PRO A 18 -12.97 -4.13 -4.61
N SER A 19 -13.79 -3.18 -5.07
CA SER A 19 -13.62 -1.74 -4.78
C SER A 19 -13.75 -1.44 -3.28
N THR A 20 -13.14 -0.33 -2.87
CA THR A 20 -13.10 0.17 -1.49
C THR A 20 -14.48 0.36 -0.85
N LYS A 21 -15.48 0.76 -1.63
CA LYS A 21 -16.85 0.99 -1.12
C LYS A 21 -17.61 -0.29 -0.83
N ALA A 22 -17.36 -1.37 -1.57
CA ALA A 22 -18.09 -2.64 -1.41
C ALA A 22 -17.60 -3.48 -0.23
N THR A 23 -16.42 -3.18 0.30
CA THR A 23 -15.67 -4.04 1.23
C THR A 23 -15.43 -3.40 2.60
N GLY A 24 -15.94 -2.19 2.84
CA GLY A 24 -15.70 -1.47 4.09
C GLY A 24 -14.22 -1.09 4.29
N LEU A 25 -13.47 -0.91 3.21
CA LEU A 25 -12.01 -0.67 3.28
C LEU A 25 -11.62 0.63 4.00
N TYR A 26 -12.56 1.56 4.12
CA TYR A 26 -12.41 2.81 4.86
C TYR A 26 -12.86 2.73 6.33
N ASP A 27 -13.35 1.57 6.78
CA ASP A 27 -13.70 1.34 8.18
C ASP A 27 -12.43 1.00 8.97
N GLU A 28 -12.16 1.79 10.01
CA GLU A 28 -11.03 1.58 10.92
C GLU A 28 -11.15 0.30 11.76
N ASN A 29 -12.33 -0.30 11.84
CA ASN A 29 -12.57 -1.52 12.61
C ASN A 29 -12.56 -2.78 11.76
N THR A 30 -12.55 -2.65 10.44
CA THR A 30 -12.62 -3.78 9.52
C THR A 30 -11.28 -3.96 8.82
N LYS A 31 -10.68 -5.14 9.01
CA LYS A 31 -9.42 -5.47 8.35
C LYS A 31 -9.63 -5.61 6.84
N PRO A 32 -8.85 -4.90 6.00
CA PRO A 32 -8.86 -5.09 4.56
C PRO A 32 -8.64 -6.54 4.11
N PRO A 33 -9.34 -7.02 3.07
CA PRO A 33 -9.12 -8.36 2.49
C PRO A 33 -7.88 -8.40 1.58
N TYR A 34 -6.81 -7.68 1.93
CA TYR A 34 -5.57 -7.62 1.16
C TYR A 34 -4.37 -8.07 2.00
N SER A 35 -3.46 -8.81 1.36
CA SER A 35 -2.19 -9.17 1.98
C SER A 35 -1.27 -7.95 2.09
N TYR A 36 -0.29 -8.00 2.99
CA TYR A 36 0.72 -6.95 3.08
C TYR A 36 1.46 -6.74 1.75
N ALA A 37 1.81 -7.82 1.05
CA ALA A 37 2.41 -7.74 -0.27
C ALA A 37 1.50 -7.02 -1.28
N ALA A 38 0.19 -7.33 -1.30
CA ALA A 38 -0.75 -6.64 -2.17
C ALA A 38 -0.84 -5.14 -1.86
N MET A 39 -0.93 -4.77 -0.58
CA MET A 39 -0.98 -3.35 -0.17
C MET A 39 0.30 -2.58 -0.51
N ILE A 40 1.47 -3.22 -0.33
CA ILE A 40 2.76 -2.64 -0.75
C ILE A 40 2.76 -2.42 -2.27
N ALA A 41 2.39 -3.44 -3.05
CA ALA A 41 2.35 -3.35 -4.50
C ALA A 41 1.40 -2.24 -4.98
N LEU A 42 0.18 -2.18 -4.44
CA LEU A 42 -0.77 -1.10 -4.72
C LEU A 42 -0.13 0.26 -4.47
N SER A 43 0.44 0.49 -3.29
CA SER A 43 1.06 1.77 -2.95
C SER A 43 2.15 2.21 -3.94
N ILE A 44 2.96 1.25 -4.42
CA ILE A 44 4.03 1.52 -5.39
C ILE A 44 3.45 1.77 -6.78
N MET A 45 2.44 1.01 -7.21
CA MET A 45 1.83 1.15 -8.54
C MET A 45 1.11 2.49 -8.74
N VAL A 46 0.41 2.99 -7.70
CA VAL A 46 -0.16 4.36 -7.74
C VAL A 46 0.88 5.44 -7.49
N SER A 47 2.11 5.11 -7.10
CA SER A 47 3.19 6.10 -7.04
C SER A 47 3.62 6.45 -8.47
N GLY A 48 3.59 7.73 -8.84
CA GLY A 48 4.01 8.15 -10.18
C GLY A 48 5.49 7.93 -10.50
N MET A 49 6.29 7.49 -9.52
CA MET A 49 7.72 7.20 -9.66
C MET A 49 8.03 5.70 -9.65
N GLY A 50 7.04 4.82 -9.42
CA GLY A 50 7.25 3.38 -9.30
C GLY A 50 8.17 2.97 -8.13
N GLN A 51 8.38 3.86 -7.16
CA GLN A 51 9.21 3.62 -5.98
C GLN A 51 8.69 4.44 -4.81
N LEU A 52 8.77 3.87 -3.61
CA LEU A 52 8.42 4.53 -2.37
C LEU A 52 9.43 4.20 -1.28
N THR A 53 9.66 5.16 -0.39
CA THR A 53 10.34 4.90 0.88
C THR A 53 9.45 4.11 1.84
N LEU A 54 10.05 3.46 2.82
CA LEU A 54 9.32 2.72 3.86
C LEU A 54 8.29 3.59 4.59
N SER A 55 8.65 4.84 4.90
CA SER A 55 7.75 5.79 5.57
C SER A 55 6.53 6.13 4.70
N GLN A 56 6.75 6.35 3.40
CA GLN A 56 5.64 6.61 2.46
C GLN A 56 4.71 5.40 2.31
N ILE A 57 5.25 4.18 2.32
CA ILE A 57 4.43 2.95 2.32
C ILE A 57 3.54 2.92 3.57
N TYR A 58 4.08 3.23 4.75
CA TYR A 58 3.27 3.28 5.97
C TYR A 58 2.16 4.33 5.89
N GLN A 59 2.51 5.54 5.45
CA GLN A 59 1.56 6.64 5.32
C GLN A 59 0.45 6.31 4.33
N TRP A 60 0.79 5.73 3.17
CA TRP A 60 -0.17 5.36 2.14
C TRP A 60 -1.12 4.28 2.62
N ILE A 61 -0.61 3.22 3.27
CA ILE A 61 -1.45 2.15 3.82
C ILE A 61 -2.39 2.72 4.89
N SER A 62 -1.90 3.53 5.82
CA SER A 62 -2.73 4.09 6.88
C SER A 62 -3.80 5.05 6.37
N SER A 63 -3.55 5.78 5.27
CA SER A 63 -4.54 6.72 4.71
C SER A 63 -5.63 6.04 3.87
N HIS A 64 -5.32 4.91 3.23
CA HIS A 64 -6.26 4.17 2.38
C HIS A 64 -6.95 3.01 3.11
N PHE A 65 -6.31 2.50 4.16
CA PHE A 65 -6.78 1.39 4.98
C PHE A 65 -6.71 1.77 6.47
N PRO A 66 -7.69 2.54 7.00
CA PRO A 66 -7.64 3.14 8.34
C PRO A 66 -7.51 2.13 9.49
N PHE A 67 -7.82 0.86 9.24
CA PHE A 67 -7.52 -0.26 10.16
C PHE A 67 -6.04 -0.29 10.59
N TYR A 68 -5.12 0.09 9.70
CA TYR A 68 -3.68 0.09 9.95
C TYR A 68 -3.20 1.47 10.44
N LYS A 69 -3.29 1.70 11.75
CA LYS A 69 -2.94 2.98 12.36
C LYS A 69 -1.42 3.18 12.45
N LEU A 70 -0.95 4.37 12.09
CA LEU A 70 0.46 4.75 12.30
C LEU A 70 0.84 4.63 13.79
N GLY A 71 2.04 4.13 14.06
CA GLY A 71 2.54 3.90 15.42
C GLY A 71 2.29 2.50 15.96
N ASP A 72 1.39 1.72 15.36
CA ASP A 72 1.29 0.29 15.64
C ASP A 72 2.48 -0.45 14.99
N SER A 73 3.37 -0.94 15.86
CA SER A 73 4.60 -1.61 15.44
C SER A 73 4.37 -2.99 14.82
N GLY A 74 3.22 -3.64 15.08
CA GLY A 74 2.94 -5.01 14.64
C GLY A 74 2.81 -5.13 13.12
N TRP A 75 1.91 -4.34 12.52
CA TRP A 75 1.75 -4.35 11.06
C TRP A 75 2.95 -3.72 10.35
N GLN A 76 3.55 -2.67 10.91
CA GLN A 76 4.76 -2.06 10.33
C GLN A 76 5.93 -3.04 10.29
N ASN A 77 6.07 -3.90 11.31
CA ASN A 77 7.05 -4.99 11.29
C ASN A 77 6.75 -6.00 10.18
N SER A 78 5.48 -6.33 10.00
CA SER A 78 5.04 -7.23 8.92
C SER A 78 5.33 -6.64 7.54
N ILE A 79 5.20 -5.33 7.35
CA ILE A 79 5.60 -4.63 6.11
C ILE A 79 7.10 -4.76 5.85
N ARG A 80 7.95 -4.45 6.84
CA ARG A 80 9.42 -4.59 6.70
C ARG A 80 9.83 -6.01 6.35
N HIS A 81 9.18 -6.99 6.98
CA HIS A 81 9.41 -8.41 6.73
C HIS A 81 9.03 -8.79 5.29
N ASN A 82 7.86 -8.35 4.81
CA ASN A 82 7.42 -8.60 3.43
C ASN A 82 8.35 -7.98 2.39
N LEU A 83 8.82 -6.75 2.62
CA LEU A 83 9.79 -6.08 1.75
C LEU A 83 11.14 -6.82 1.68
N SER A 84 11.49 -7.56 2.74
CA SER A 84 12.75 -8.31 2.79
C SER A 84 12.63 -9.72 2.21
N LEU A 85 11.48 -10.39 2.42
CA LEU A 85 11.28 -11.78 2.00
C LEU A 85 10.76 -11.93 0.57
N ASN A 86 9.92 -11.00 0.11
CA ASN A 86 9.26 -11.14 -1.17
C ASN A 86 10.14 -10.57 -2.29
N SER A 87 10.59 -11.44 -3.20
CA SER A 87 11.43 -11.09 -4.34
C SER A 87 10.77 -10.15 -5.35
N ALA A 88 9.45 -9.91 -5.24
CA ALA A 88 8.76 -8.89 -6.01
C ALA A 88 9.17 -7.47 -5.62
N PHE A 89 9.75 -7.26 -4.43
CA PHE A 89 10.19 -5.95 -3.97
C PHE A 89 11.71 -5.85 -3.96
N PHE A 90 12.23 -4.81 -4.61
CA PHE A 90 13.65 -4.55 -4.70
C PHE A 90 14.00 -3.30 -3.91
N LYS A 91 15.08 -3.37 -3.15
CA LYS A 91 15.62 -2.20 -2.47
C LYS A 91 16.30 -1.30 -3.50
N GLY A 92 15.71 -0.13 -3.73
CA GLY A 92 16.29 0.90 -4.60
C GLY A 92 17.58 1.51 -4.04
N GLY A 93 18.24 2.34 -4.85
CA GLY A 93 19.35 3.16 -4.41
C GLY A 93 18.95 4.11 -3.29
N LYS A 94 19.87 4.40 -2.36
CA LYS A 94 19.66 5.50 -1.42
C LYS A 94 19.56 6.79 -2.25
N SER A 95 18.48 7.54 -2.10
CA SER A 95 18.47 8.93 -2.52
C SER A 95 19.61 9.64 -1.79
N SER A 96 20.58 10.16 -2.53
CA SER A 96 21.52 11.14 -1.99
C SER A 96 20.67 12.37 -1.68
N ASP A 97 20.35 12.55 -0.40
CA ASP A 97 19.90 13.85 0.13
C ASP A 97 21.10 14.81 0.09
#